data_AF-A0A1I8HJT7-F1
#
_entry.id   AF-A0A1I8HJT7-F1
#
_cell.length_a   1.000
_cell.length_b   1.000
_cell.length_c   1.000
_cell.angle_alpha   90.00
_cell.angle_beta   90.00
_cell.angle_gamma   90.00
#
_symmetry.space_group_name_H-M   'P 1'
#
loop_
_entity.id
_entity.type
_entity.pdbx_description
1 polymer ?
#
loop_
_entity_poly.entity_id
_entity_poly.type
_entity_poly.pdbx_seq_one_letter_code
_entity_poly.pdbx_strand_id
1 'polypeptide(L)'
;NLEVWQAAAHHLDSGLHGLSDDSQQDRRLSEELHRLLSDAGFTEQRAKCQQRLADWLEGVTRVLTQDGRQMTGSYAEGWANSLVQVNGRTAADSDIDWTVLVDGQKFHLEGICTESFLCRGATRLQVTEGHA
;
A
#
# COMPACT_ATOMS: atom_id res chain seq x y z
N ASN A 1 -40.57 -8.82 40.16
CA ASN A 1 -39.58 -9.61 39.41
C ASN A 1 -38.35 -8.72 39.18
N LEU A 2 -37.50 -8.62 40.20
CA LEU A 2 -36.34 -7.70 40.28
C LEU A 2 -35.06 -8.37 39.73
N GLU A 3 -34.99 -9.70 39.84
CA GLU A 3 -33.87 -10.53 39.40
C GLU A 3 -33.67 -10.52 37.89
N VAL A 4 -34.75 -10.46 37.10
CA VAL A 4 -34.67 -10.37 35.64
C VAL A 4 -34.01 -9.06 35.17
N TRP A 5 -34.27 -7.96 35.86
CA TRP A 5 -33.65 -6.66 35.53
C TRP A 5 -32.18 -6.59 35.96
N GLN A 6 -31.81 -7.23 37.07
CA GLN A 6 -30.41 -7.34 37.49
C GLN A 6 -29.60 -8.22 36.53
N ALA A 7 -30.14 -9.36 36.10
CA ALA A 7 -29.48 -10.24 35.13
C ALA A 7 -29.27 -9.54 33.78
N ALA A 8 -30.27 -8.80 33.29
CA ALA A 8 -30.16 -8.02 32.06
C ALA A 8 -29.09 -6.90 32.16
N ALA A 9 -29.00 -6.21 33.31
CA ALA A 9 -27.99 -5.18 33.56
C ALA A 9 -26.56 -5.76 33.60
N HIS A 10 -26.37 -6.92 34.26
CA HIS A 10 -25.07 -7.60 34.29
C HIS A 10 -24.62 -8.08 32.90
N HIS A 11 -25.54 -8.54 32.05
CA HIS A 11 -25.22 -8.92 30.67
C HIS A 11 -24.83 -7.72 29.79
N LEU A 12 -25.50 -6.58 29.96
CA LEU A 12 -25.16 -5.33 29.26
C LEU A 12 -23.81 -4.78 29.70
N ASP A 13 -23.52 -4.78 31.01
CA ASP A 13 -22.25 -4.30 31.57
C ASP A 13 -21.07 -5.20 31.16
N SER A 14 -21.28 -6.52 31.17
CA SER A 14 -20.28 -7.49 30.69
C SER A 14 -20.02 -7.35 29.18
N GLY A 15 -21.05 -7.07 28.37
CA GLY A 15 -20.91 -6.81 26.94
C GLY A 15 -20.18 -5.49 26.66
N LEU A 16 -20.44 -4.46 27.45
CA LEU A 16 -19.76 -3.16 27.34
C LEU A 16 -18.28 -3.24 27.76
N HIS A 17 -17.98 -4.03 28.80
CA HIS A 17 -16.61 -4.33 29.23
C HIS A 17 -15.86 -5.13 28.16
N GLY A 18 -16.50 -6.14 27.54
CA GLY A 18 -15.91 -6.91 26.44
C GLY A 18 -15.58 -6.08 25.21
N LEU A 19 -16.46 -5.15 24.80
CA LEU A 19 -16.21 -4.22 23.68
C LEU A 19 -15.15 -3.16 24.02
N SER A 20 -15.12 -2.69 25.26
CA SER A 20 -14.10 -1.75 25.74
C SER A 20 -12.73 -2.41 25.79
N ASP A 21 -12.62 -3.64 26.30
CA ASP A 21 -11.37 -4.40 26.34
C ASP A 21 -10.82 -4.70 24.94
N ASP A 22 -11.69 -5.01 23.99
CA ASP A 22 -11.33 -5.23 22.58
C ASP A 22 -10.75 -3.93 21.97
N SER A 23 -11.42 -2.79 22.20
CA SER A 23 -10.93 -1.49 21.72
C SER A 23 -9.60 -1.05 22.34
N GLN A 24 -9.39 -1.36 23.63
CA GLN A 24 -8.12 -1.06 24.31
C GLN A 24 -7.00 -2.00 23.84
N GLN A 25 -7.32 -3.26 23.58
CA GLN A 25 -6.38 -4.22 23.01
C GLN A 25 -5.97 -3.82 21.60
N ASP A 26 -6.90 -3.46 20.73
CA ASP A 26 -6.64 -2.98 19.37
C ASP A 26 -5.77 -1.72 19.35
N ARG A 27 -6.04 -0.77 20.26
CA ARG A 27 -5.20 0.42 20.40
C ARG A 27 -3.77 0.05 20.79
N ARG A 28 -3.59 -0.86 21.76
CA ARG A 28 -2.25 -1.32 22.19
C ARG A 28 -1.49 -1.99 21.05
N LEU A 29 -2.17 -2.87 20.29
CA LEU A 29 -1.57 -3.55 19.14
C LEU A 29 -1.21 -2.56 18.02
N SER A 30 -2.06 -1.56 17.77
CA SER A 30 -1.79 -0.51 16.79
C SER A 30 -0.58 0.35 17.16
N GLU A 31 -0.46 0.71 18.45
CA GLU A 31 0.70 1.45 18.98
C GLU A 31 2.00 0.62 18.89
N GLU A 32 1.93 -0.68 19.15
CA GLU A 32 3.07 -1.58 19.02
C GLU A 32 3.49 -1.76 17.55
N LEU A 33 2.54 -1.96 16.64
CA LEU A 33 2.80 -2.03 15.21
C LEU A 33 3.43 -0.73 14.69
N HIS A 34 2.88 0.44 15.06
CA HIS A 34 3.42 1.73 14.67
C HIS A 34 4.87 1.90 15.14
N ARG A 35 5.17 1.49 16.38
CA ARG A 35 6.52 1.51 16.94
C ARG A 35 7.46 0.60 16.14
N LEU A 36 7.07 -0.64 15.91
CA LEU A 36 7.87 -1.62 15.16
C LEU A 36 8.14 -1.16 13.72
N LEU A 37 7.15 -0.60 13.04
CA LEU A 37 7.31 -0.03 11.69
C LEU A 37 8.26 1.19 11.72
N SER A 38 8.10 2.09 12.69
CA SER A 38 8.98 3.25 12.84
C SER A 38 10.42 2.83 13.12
N ASP A 39 10.62 1.85 14.01
CA ASP A 39 11.92 1.28 14.36
C ASP A 39 12.56 0.56 13.15
N ALA A 40 11.74 -0.09 12.31
CA ALA A 40 12.16 -0.68 11.05
C ALA A 40 12.44 0.35 9.94
N GLY A 41 12.18 1.64 10.20
CA GLY A 41 12.49 2.75 9.30
C GLY A 41 11.35 3.20 8.39
N PHE A 42 10.11 2.78 8.64
CA PHE A 42 8.91 3.32 7.98
C PHE A 42 8.55 4.67 8.62
N THR A 43 9.32 5.71 8.29
CA THR A 43 9.08 7.08 8.77
C THR A 43 8.73 8.01 7.62
N GLU A 44 7.95 9.05 7.92
CA GLU A 44 7.55 10.07 6.93
C GLU A 44 8.77 10.70 6.24
N GLN A 45 9.83 10.99 7.00
CA GLN A 45 11.06 11.56 6.46
C GLN A 45 11.72 10.64 5.43
N ARG A 46 11.76 9.32 5.71
CA ARG A 46 12.36 8.33 4.80
C ARG A 46 11.49 8.12 3.58
N ALA A 47 10.17 8.04 3.73
CA ALA A 47 9.22 7.98 2.63
C ALA A 47 9.40 9.18 1.67
N LYS A 48 9.46 10.40 2.20
CA LYS A 48 9.74 11.61 1.40
C LYS A 48 11.09 11.56 0.70
N CYS A 49 12.12 11.00 1.34
CA CYS A 49 13.44 10.86 0.73
C CYS A 49 13.42 9.85 -0.43
N GLN A 50 12.73 8.73 -0.28
CA GLN A 50 12.57 7.71 -1.34
C GLN A 50 11.85 8.29 -2.55
N GLN A 51 10.71 8.95 -2.32
CA GLN A 51 9.93 9.60 -3.38
C GLN A 51 10.76 10.66 -4.12
N ARG A 52 11.49 11.52 -3.40
CA ARG A 52 12.38 12.52 -4.03
C ARG A 52 13.50 11.90 -4.84
N LEU A 53 14.05 10.77 -4.39
CA LEU A 53 15.09 10.07 -5.14
C LEU A 53 14.49 9.42 -6.40
N ALA A 54 13.27 8.88 -6.32
CA ALA A 54 12.54 8.38 -7.47
C ALA A 54 12.27 9.51 -8.49
N ASP A 55 11.76 10.66 -8.05
CA ASP A 55 11.55 11.84 -8.90
C ASP A 55 12.85 12.28 -9.60
N TRP A 56 13.96 12.27 -8.86
CA TRP A 56 15.26 12.63 -9.40
C TRP A 56 15.76 11.61 -10.43
N LEU A 57 15.64 10.30 -10.14
CA LEU A 57 16.01 9.23 -11.07
C LEU A 57 15.15 9.25 -12.33
N GLU A 58 13.85 9.51 -12.22
CA GLU A 58 12.96 9.70 -13.35
C GLU A 58 13.42 10.90 -14.20
N GLY A 59 13.73 12.03 -13.57
CA GLY A 59 14.22 13.23 -14.24
C GLY A 59 15.52 13.00 -15.00
N VAL A 60 16.50 12.32 -14.38
CA VAL A 60 17.76 11.94 -15.03
C VAL A 60 17.52 11.02 -16.21
N THR A 61 16.66 10.02 -16.04
CA THR A 61 16.34 9.05 -17.11
C THR A 61 15.71 9.76 -18.29
N ARG A 62 14.74 10.65 -18.07
CA ARG A 62 14.10 11.44 -19.12
C ARG A 62 15.08 12.23 -19.97
N VAL A 63 16.15 12.77 -19.36
CA VAL A 63 17.23 13.48 -20.08
C VAL A 63 18.07 12.52 -20.93
N LEU A 64 18.32 11.31 -20.43
CA LEU A 64 19.19 10.32 -21.08
C LEU A 64 18.48 9.54 -22.21
N THR A 65 17.22 9.15 -22.00
CA THR A 65 16.49 8.24 -22.90
C THR A 65 15.55 8.98 -23.86
N GLN A 66 15.18 10.23 -23.56
CA GLN A 66 14.16 11.00 -24.28
C GLN A 66 12.81 10.28 -24.38
N ASP A 67 12.53 9.31 -23.49
CA ASP A 67 11.27 8.57 -23.44
C ASP A 67 10.41 8.95 -22.22
N GLY A 68 9.11 8.62 -22.30
CA GLY A 68 8.10 8.94 -21.30
C GLY A 68 8.02 7.93 -20.15
N ARG A 69 9.17 7.44 -19.67
CA ARG A 69 9.21 6.53 -18.52
C ARG A 69 8.80 7.23 -17.24
N GLN A 70 8.02 6.52 -16.44
CA GLN A 70 7.64 6.92 -15.10
C GLN A 70 8.11 5.86 -14.10
N MET A 71 8.69 6.31 -12.99
CA MET A 71 8.99 5.40 -11.89
C MET A 71 7.72 5.02 -11.15
N THR A 72 7.57 3.75 -10.83
CA THR A 72 6.41 3.20 -10.11
C THR A 72 6.89 2.25 -9.01
N GLY A 73 5.95 1.72 -8.24
CA GLY A 73 6.25 0.77 -7.19
C GLY A 73 6.84 1.41 -5.92
N SER A 74 7.30 0.54 -5.04
CA SER A 74 7.51 0.85 -3.62
C SER A 74 8.41 2.08 -3.38
N TYR A 75 9.40 2.32 -4.24
CA TYR A 75 10.32 3.45 -4.14
C TYR A 75 9.66 4.78 -4.50
N ALA A 76 8.90 4.81 -5.59
CA ALA A 76 8.15 5.98 -6.04
C ALA A 76 7.01 6.33 -5.09
N GLU A 77 6.49 5.36 -4.34
CA GLU A 77 5.37 5.55 -3.42
C GLU A 77 5.82 5.74 -1.96
N GLY A 78 7.11 5.58 -1.65
CA GLY A 78 7.70 5.88 -0.34
C GLY A 78 7.49 4.80 0.73
N TRP A 79 7.16 3.58 0.31
CA TRP A 79 7.11 2.39 1.15
C TRP A 79 8.15 1.35 0.72
N ALA A 80 9.18 1.78 -0.02
CA ALA A 80 10.28 0.93 -0.45
C ALA A 80 10.98 0.36 0.76
N ASN A 81 10.68 -0.91 1.03
CA ASN A 81 11.43 -1.72 1.94
C ASN A 81 11.04 -3.20 1.76
N SER A 82 11.64 -3.89 0.80
CA SER A 82 11.81 -5.34 0.94
C SER A 82 12.93 -5.53 1.96
N LEU A 83 12.57 -5.45 3.24
CA LEU A 83 13.47 -5.76 4.32
C LEU A 83 13.68 -7.28 4.35
N VAL A 84 14.92 -7.75 4.27
CA VAL A 84 15.21 -9.14 4.70
C VAL A 84 14.81 -9.31 6.18
N GLN A 85 14.95 -8.23 6.96
CA GLN A 85 14.68 -8.14 8.40
C GLN A 85 14.37 -6.70 8.81
N VAL A 86 13.62 -6.49 9.91
CA VAL A 86 13.31 -5.19 10.54
C VAL A 86 14.53 -4.37 11.02
N ASN A 87 15.76 -4.77 10.69
CA ASN A 87 17.00 -4.06 11.02
C ASN A 87 17.46 -3.06 9.94
N GLY A 88 16.59 -2.74 8.97
CA GLY A 88 16.86 -1.69 7.98
C GLY A 88 17.77 -2.10 6.81
N ARG A 89 18.04 -3.39 6.61
CA ARG A 89 18.80 -3.88 5.45
C ARG A 89 17.86 -4.17 4.28
N THR A 90 18.03 -3.43 3.19
CA THR A 90 17.42 -3.70 1.90
C THR A 90 17.83 -5.08 1.41
N ALA A 91 16.85 -5.88 1.01
CA ALA A 91 17.09 -7.20 0.46
C ALA A 91 17.79 -7.11 -0.89
N ALA A 92 18.66 -8.08 -1.17
CA ALA A 92 19.46 -8.09 -2.40
C ALA A 92 18.60 -8.23 -3.67
N ASP A 93 17.36 -8.67 -3.51
CA ASP A 93 16.30 -8.79 -4.53
C ASP A 93 15.32 -7.61 -4.53
N SER A 94 15.66 -6.50 -3.87
CA SER A 94 14.85 -5.28 -3.96
C SER A 94 15.04 -4.62 -5.32
N ASP A 95 14.04 -4.78 -6.19
CA ASP A 95 14.02 -4.17 -7.52
C ASP A 95 13.50 -2.73 -7.49
N ILE A 96 13.83 -1.96 -8.53
CA ILE A 96 13.26 -0.63 -8.79
C ILE A 96 12.36 -0.77 -10.02
N ASP A 97 11.06 -0.54 -9.84
CA ASP A 97 10.07 -0.68 -10.89
C ASP A 97 9.95 0.58 -11.76
N TRP A 98 9.82 0.36 -13.06
CA TRP A 98 9.63 1.42 -14.06
C TRP A 98 8.50 1.03 -15.00
N THR A 99 7.64 1.99 -15.31
CA THR A 99 6.58 1.83 -16.32
C THR A 99 6.87 2.75 -17.49
N VAL A 100 6.86 2.21 -18.71
CA VAL A 100 6.92 3.00 -19.95
C VAL A 100 5.51 3.22 -20.43
N LEU A 101 5.04 4.47 -20.46
CA LEU A 101 3.79 4.82 -21.13
C LEU A 101 4.10 5.24 -22.57
N VAL A 102 3.70 4.41 -23.53
CA VAL A 102 3.84 4.71 -24.95
C VAL A 102 2.70 5.65 -25.37
N ASP A 103 3.05 6.83 -25.87
CA ASP A 103 2.05 7.82 -26.29
C ASP A 103 1.11 7.25 -27.36
N GLY A 104 -0.18 7.57 -27.25
CA GLY A 104 -1.25 7.04 -28.10
C GLY A 104 -1.62 5.57 -27.88
N GLN A 105 -0.86 4.80 -27.07
CA GLN A 105 -1.19 3.42 -26.78
C GLN A 105 -2.21 3.33 -25.63
N LYS A 106 -3.34 2.66 -25.91
CA LYS A 106 -4.39 2.42 -24.91
C LYS A 106 -4.28 1.00 -24.38
N PHE A 107 -4.16 0.89 -23.07
CA PHE A 107 -4.16 -0.38 -22.36
C PHE A 107 -5.51 -0.58 -21.69
N HIS A 108 -6.13 -1.73 -21.92
CA HIS A 108 -7.44 -2.06 -21.36
C HIS A 108 -7.28 -3.26 -20.45
N LEU A 109 -7.53 -3.09 -19.15
CA LEU A 109 -7.47 -4.20 -18.21
C LEU A 109 -8.71 -5.10 -18.40
N GLU A 110 -8.47 -6.40 -18.56
CA GLU A 110 -9.53 -7.40 -18.71
C GLU A 110 -10.40 -7.45 -17.44
N GLY A 111 -11.72 -7.53 -17.62
CA GLY A 111 -12.70 -7.49 -16.52
C GLY A 111 -12.97 -6.11 -15.91
N ILE A 112 -12.14 -5.10 -16.19
CA ILE A 112 -12.31 -3.72 -15.71
C ILE A 112 -12.85 -2.77 -16.81
N CYS A 113 -12.36 -2.84 -18.06
CA CYS A 113 -12.98 -2.09 -19.18
C CYS A 113 -14.29 -2.78 -19.55
N THR A 114 -15.42 -2.14 -19.24
CA THR A 114 -16.72 -2.52 -19.82
C THR A 114 -16.76 -2.11 -21.29
N GLU A 115 -17.46 -2.91 -22.11
CA GLU A 115 -17.44 -2.77 -23.58
C GLU A 115 -17.96 -1.40 -24.05
N SER A 116 -17.04 -0.47 -24.25
CA SER A 116 -17.30 0.79 -24.95
C SER A 116 -16.74 0.73 -26.37
N PHE A 117 -17.25 1.60 -27.25
CA PHE A 117 -16.70 1.77 -28.60
C PHE A 117 -15.20 2.11 -28.57
N LEU A 118 -14.69 2.66 -27.46
CA LEU A 118 -13.28 2.98 -27.25
C LEU A 118 -12.41 1.77 -26.90
N CYS A 119 -12.97 0.67 -26.36
CA CYS A 119 -12.21 -0.57 -26.10
C CYS A 119 -12.14 -1.47 -27.38
N ARG A 120 -12.76 -1.09 -28.51
CA ARG A 120 -12.82 -1.91 -29.73
C ARG A 120 -11.49 -1.88 -30.47
N GLY A 121 -10.82 -3.03 -30.55
CA GLY A 121 -9.50 -3.18 -31.22
C GLY A 121 -8.30 -2.83 -30.34
N ALA A 122 -8.51 -2.48 -29.07
CA ALA A 122 -7.42 -2.23 -28.14
C ALA A 122 -6.89 -3.53 -27.52
N THR A 123 -5.61 -3.54 -27.13
CA THR A 123 -4.98 -4.69 -26.47
C THR A 123 -5.56 -4.84 -25.06
N ARG A 124 -6.07 -6.03 -24.75
CA ARG A 124 -6.55 -6.37 -23.40
C ARG A 124 -5.42 -7.01 -22.60
N LEU A 125 -5.11 -6.45 -21.44
CA LEU A 125 -4.10 -6.96 -20.53
C LEU A 125 -4.77 -7.76 -19.41
N GLN A 126 -4.21 -8.94 -19.10
CA GLN A 126 -4.64 -9.75 -17.97
C GLN A 126 -3.87 -9.32 -16.74
N VAL A 127 -4.59 -9.03 -15.65
CA VAL A 127 -3.94 -8.71 -14.38
C VAL A 127 -3.82 -9.99 -13.56
N THR A 128 -2.58 -10.39 -13.27
CA THR A 128 -2.26 -11.55 -12.42
C THR A 128 -1.39 -11.07 -11.27
N GLU A 129 -1.81 -11.27 -10.03
CA GLU A 129 -1.07 -10.84 -8.82
C GLU A 129 -0.72 -9.35 -8.78
N GLY A 130 -1.52 -8.49 -9.44
CA GLY A 130 -1.29 -7.04 -9.51
C GLY A 130 -0.40 -6.60 -10.67
N HIS A 131 0.08 -7.52 -11.51
CA HIS A 131 0.88 -7.25 -12.71
C HIS A 131 0.05 -7.47 -13.98
N ALA A 132 0.22 -6.61 -14.99
CA ALA A 132 -0.54 -6.59 -16.25
C ALA A 132 0.35 -6.85 -17.48
#